data_AF-A0A699RQE6-F1
#
_entry.id   AF-A0A699RQE6-F1
#
_cell.length_a   1.000
_cell.length_b   1.000
_cell.length_c   1.000
_cell.angle_alpha   90.00
_cell.angle_beta   90.00
_cell.angle_gamma   90.00
#
_symmetry.space_group_name_H-M   'P 1'
#
loop_
_entity.id
_entity.type
_entity.pdbx_description
1 polymer ?
#
loop_
_entity_poly.entity_id
_entity_poly.type
_entity_poly.pdbx_seq_one_letter_code
_entity_poly.pdbx_strand_id
1 'polypeptide(L)'
;MVPRPDFLRLVQANAQFSTALMQLLARSLGLAEQRMLHLAYKPVRERLAGALLFVMETFRREGEELPFRMALGREDLAALVGTAKETVSRLLSELK
;
A
#
# COMPACT_ATOMS: atom_id res chain seq x y z
N MET A 1 -5.16 -21.39 -4.94
CA MET A 1 -3.93 -20.88 -5.61
C MET A 1 -3.84 -21.48 -7.00
N VAL A 2 -3.29 -20.77 -7.99
CA VAL A 2 -3.15 -21.28 -9.37
C VAL A 2 -1.89 -22.16 -9.48
N PRO A 3 -1.96 -23.36 -10.08
CA PRO A 3 -0.78 -24.22 -10.27
C PRO A 3 0.29 -23.56 -11.14
N ARG A 4 1.56 -23.71 -10.78
CA ARG A 4 2.70 -23.17 -11.54
C ARG A 4 2.70 -23.58 -13.03
N PRO A 5 2.43 -24.85 -13.40
CA PRO A 5 2.42 -25.25 -14.81
C PRO A 5 1.35 -24.52 -15.63
N ASP A 6 0.15 -24.34 -15.06
CA ASP A 6 -0.96 -23.66 -15.72
C ASP A 6 -0.69 -22.17 -15.89
N PHE A 7 -0.11 -21.53 -14.87
CA PHE A 7 0.30 -20.13 -14.96
C PHE A 7 1.32 -19.92 -16.08
N LEU A 8 2.38 -20.73 -16.12
CA LEU A 8 3.42 -20.62 -17.16
C LEU A 8 2.86 -20.89 -18.56
N ARG A 9 1.93 -21.85 -18.68
CA ARG A 9 1.22 -22.11 -19.93
C ARG A 9 0.41 -20.89 -20.38
N LEU A 10 -0.30 -20.21 -19.47
CA LEU A 10 -1.03 -18.98 -19.78
C LEU A 10 -0.11 -17.85 -20.24
N VAL A 11 1.04 -17.66 -19.58
CA VAL A 11 2.05 -16.67 -19.98
C VAL A 11 2.57 -16.97 -21.40
N GLN A 12 2.86 -18.23 -21.71
CA GLN A 12 3.42 -18.59 -23.02
C GLN A 12 2.38 -18.58 -24.15
N ALA A 13 1.14 -19.00 -23.87
CA ALA A 13 0.12 -19.20 -24.88
C ALA A 13 -0.78 -17.98 -25.12
N ASN A 14 -0.82 -17.01 -24.19
CA ASN A 14 -1.70 -15.86 -24.28
C ASN A 14 -0.91 -14.55 -24.22
N ALA A 15 -0.66 -13.96 -25.40
CA ALA A 15 0.05 -12.69 -25.51
C ALA A 15 -0.64 -11.54 -24.78
N GLN A 16 -1.97 -11.46 -24.80
CA GLN A 16 -2.73 -10.42 -24.10
C GLN A 16 -2.55 -10.53 -22.58
N PHE A 17 -2.61 -11.74 -22.04
CA PHE A 17 -2.34 -12.00 -20.63
C PHE A 17 -0.91 -11.59 -20.26
N SER A 18 0.08 -11.96 -21.07
CA SER A 18 1.48 -11.61 -20.84
C SER A 18 1.73 -10.11 -20.89
N THR A 19 1.12 -9.38 -21.83
CA THR A 19 1.20 -7.92 -21.87
C THR A 19 0.57 -7.29 -20.62
N ALA A 20 -0.61 -7.75 -20.21
CA ALA A 20 -1.26 -7.26 -18.98
C ALA A 20 -0.41 -7.54 -17.73
N LEU A 21 0.22 -8.73 -17.66
CA LEU A 21 1.13 -9.08 -16.58
C LEU A 21 2.37 -8.18 -16.57
N MET A 22 3.00 -7.93 -17.73
CA MET A 22 4.13 -7.02 -17.83
C MET A 22 3.77 -5.59 -17.40
N GLN A 23 2.60 -5.09 -17.79
CA GLN A 23 2.11 -3.77 -17.37
C GLN A 23 1.88 -3.72 -15.86
N LEU A 24 1.30 -4.78 -15.27
CA LEU A 24 1.11 -4.89 -13.83
C LEU A 24 2.45 -4.86 -13.08
N LEU A 25 3.44 -5.63 -13.56
CA LEU A 25 4.78 -5.68 -12.96
C LEU A 25 5.50 -4.34 -13.08
N ALA A 26 5.47 -3.70 -14.25
CA ALA A 26 6.06 -2.38 -14.46
C ALA A 26 5.43 -1.31 -13.56
N ARG A 27 4.10 -1.33 -13.41
CA ARG A 27 3.40 -0.45 -12.48
C ARG A 27 3.81 -0.72 -11.03
N SER A 28 3.90 -1.99 -10.63
CA SER A 28 4.35 -2.37 -9.29
C SER A 28 5.79 -1.91 -9.01
N LEU A 29 6.67 -1.98 -10.01
CA LEU A 29 8.04 -1.51 -9.90
C LEU A 29 8.08 0.01 -9.68
N GLY A 30 7.36 0.79 -10.49
CA GLY A 30 7.29 2.24 -10.32
C GLY A 30 6.71 2.66 -8.96
N LEU A 31 5.70 1.94 -8.46
CA LEU A 31 5.16 2.16 -7.11
C LEU A 31 6.20 1.87 -6.02
N ALA A 32 7.03 0.84 -6.18
CA ALA A 32 8.11 0.52 -5.25
C ALA A 32 9.17 1.63 -5.24
N GLU A 33 9.60 2.12 -6.40
CA GLU A 33 10.54 3.23 -6.53
C GLU A 33 10.00 4.51 -5.85
N GLN A 34 8.74 4.85 -6.11
CA GLN A 34 8.09 6.00 -5.46
C GLN A 34 8.05 5.84 -3.94
N ARG A 35 7.78 4.62 -3.44
CA ARG A 35 7.80 4.33 -2.00
C ARG A 35 9.21 4.51 -1.41
N MET A 36 10.26 4.11 -2.14
CA MET A 36 11.65 4.34 -1.71
C MET A 36 11.97 5.83 -1.62
N LEU A 37 11.55 6.63 -2.59
CA LEU A 37 11.70 8.10 -2.55
C LEU A 37 10.96 8.71 -1.35
N HIS A 38 9.74 8.26 -1.08
CA HIS A 38 8.99 8.71 0.10
C HIS A 38 9.73 8.37 1.40
N LEU A 39 10.30 7.18 1.53
CA LEU A 39 11.07 6.80 2.71
C LEU A 39 12.33 7.66 2.89
N ALA A 40 13.02 7.98 1.80
CA ALA A 40 14.25 8.75 1.82
C ALA A 40 14.03 10.25 2.10
N TYR A 41 12.97 10.83 1.53
CA TYR A 41 12.82 12.29 1.48
C TYR A 41 11.60 12.83 2.23
N LYS A 42 10.55 12.02 2.49
CA LYS A 42 9.39 12.50 3.22
C LYS A 42 9.56 12.32 4.74
N PRO A 43 9.30 13.37 5.54
CA PRO A 43 9.20 13.25 6.98
C PRO A 43 8.24 12.15 7.40
N VAL A 44 8.52 11.51 8.54
CA VAL A 44 7.67 10.42 9.08
C VAL A 44 6.20 10.88 9.24
N ARG A 45 5.99 12.15 9.63
CA ARG A 45 4.65 12.74 9.79
C ARG A 45 3.86 12.76 8.49
N GLU A 46 4.48 13.17 7.39
CA GLU A 46 3.84 13.17 6.06
C GLU A 46 3.55 11.76 5.58
N ARG A 47 4.49 10.83 5.79
CA ARG A 47 4.28 9.41 5.47
C ARG A 47 3.13 8.80 6.27
N LEU A 48 3.00 9.16 7.55
CA LEU A 48 1.89 8.73 8.39
C LEU A 48 0.55 9.27 7.88
N ALA A 49 0.46 10.54 7.53
CA ALA A 49 -0.75 11.11 6.93
C ALA A 49 -1.13 10.39 5.63
N GLY A 50 -0.16 10.15 4.75
CA GLY A 50 -0.38 9.39 3.51
C GLY A 50 -0.82 7.95 3.77
N ALA A 51 -0.26 7.28 4.77
CA ALA A 51 -0.66 5.93 5.15
C ALA A 51 -2.11 5.86 5.66
N LEU A 52 -2.53 6.84 6.47
CA LEU A 52 -3.92 6.93 6.95
C LEU A 52 -4.92 7.16 5.81
N LEU A 53 -4.57 8.03 4.86
CA LEU A 53 -5.37 8.27 3.66
C LEU A 53 -5.46 7.03 2.79
N PHE A 54 -4.33 6.38 2.51
CA PHE A 54 -4.28 5.14 1.73
C PHE A 54 -5.19 4.06 2.33
N VAL A 55 -5.13 3.87 3.64
CA VAL A 55 -5.98 2.92 4.37
C VAL A 55 -7.46 3.28 4.22
N MET A 56 -7.82 4.56 4.40
CA MET A 56 -9.20 5.00 4.20
C MET A 56 -9.67 4.76 2.75
N GLU A 57 -8.89 5.14 1.75
CA GLU A 57 -9.23 4.96 0.33
C GLU A 57 -9.35 3.47 -0.06
N THR A 58 -8.58 2.60 0.57
CA THR A 58 -8.58 1.16 0.28
C THR A 58 -9.77 0.44 0.90
N PHE A 59 -10.21 0.85 2.09
CA PHE A 59 -11.20 0.09 2.88
C PHE A 59 -12.55 0.78 3.05
N ARG A 60 -12.64 2.09 2.81
CA ARG A 60 -13.92 2.80 2.80
C ARG A 60 -14.73 2.36 1.58
N ARG A 61 -16.02 2.08 1.80
CA ARG A 61 -16.93 1.75 0.70
C ARG A 61 -17.47 3.03 0.05
N GLU A 62 -17.71 2.98 -1.25
CA GLU A 62 -18.42 4.06 -1.93
C GLU A 62 -19.81 4.27 -1.29
N GLY A 63 -20.13 5.53 -0.98
CA GLY A 63 -21.38 5.90 -0.31
C GLY A 63 -21.37 5.79 1.22
N GLU A 64 -20.27 5.36 1.85
CA GLU A 64 -20.16 5.32 3.31
C GLU A 64 -20.04 6.73 3.89
N GLU A 65 -20.92 7.09 4.83
CA GLU A 65 -20.90 8.40 5.50
C GLU A 65 -19.68 8.56 6.42
N LEU A 66 -19.22 9.80 6.56
CA LEU A 66 -18.15 10.12 7.50
C LEU A 66 -18.72 10.24 8.93
N PRO A 67 -17.96 9.86 9.97
CA PRO A 67 -16.55 9.49 9.94
C PRO A 67 -16.29 8.01 9.63
N PHE A 68 -15.33 7.74 8.74
CA PHE A 68 -14.76 6.40 8.55
C PHE A 68 -14.00 5.96 9.81
N ARG A 69 -14.27 4.72 10.27
CA ARG A 69 -13.63 4.15 11.45
C ARG A 69 -13.17 2.73 11.16
N MET A 70 -11.92 2.43 11.50
CA MET A 70 -11.42 1.07 11.51
C MET A 70 -10.43 0.85 12.65
N ALA A 71 -10.36 -0.38 13.14
CA ALA A 71 -9.32 -0.80 14.06
C ALA A 71 -8.04 -1.09 13.25
N LEU A 72 -6.94 -0.45 13.63
CA LEU A 72 -5.64 -0.65 12.99
C LEU A 72 -4.55 -0.74 14.06
N GLY A 73 -3.75 -1.80 13.98
CA GLY A 73 -2.62 -2.02 14.87
C GLY A 73 -1.56 -0.92 14.72
N ARG A 74 -0.96 -0.51 15.85
CA ARG A 74 0.17 0.44 15.81
C ARG A 74 1.39 -0.14 15.10
N GLU A 75 1.57 -1.46 15.20
CA GLU A 75 2.65 -2.19 14.51
C GLU A 75 2.41 -2.24 13.01
N ASP A 76 1.18 -2.49 12.56
CA ASP A 76 0.82 -2.47 11.14
C ASP A 76 1.04 -1.08 10.53
N LEU A 77 0.63 -0.02 11.25
CA LEU A 77 0.91 1.36 10.84
C LEU A 77 2.41 1.65 10.77
N ALA A 78 3.17 1.18 11.75
CA ALA A 78 4.62 1.37 11.77
C ALA A 78 5.30 0.68 10.59
N ALA A 79 4.88 -0.55 10.26
CA ALA A 79 5.35 -1.29 9.09
C ALA A 79 4.94 -0.61 7.77
N LEU A 80 3.71 -0.08 7.69
CA LEU A 80 3.23 0.61 6.50
C LEU A 80 4.00 1.90 6.25
N VAL A 81 4.15 2.73 7.30
CA VAL A 81 4.86 4.01 7.25
C VAL A 81 6.35 3.80 7.07
N GLY A 82 6.93 2.73 7.63
CA GLY A 82 8.38 2.49 7.68
C GLY A 82 9.04 3.27 8.81
N THR A 83 8.55 3.08 10.04
CA THR A 83 9.08 3.72 11.26
C THR A 83 8.84 2.84 12.50
N ALA A 84 9.21 3.31 13.69
CA ALA A 84 8.97 2.61 14.95
C ALA A 84 7.54 2.85 15.48
N LYS A 85 6.98 1.85 16.17
CA LYS A 85 5.63 1.88 16.78
C LYS A 85 5.43 3.06 17.73
N GLU A 86 6.47 3.39 18.50
CA GLU A 86 6.50 4.49 19.46
C GLU A 86 6.39 5.84 18.75
N THR A 87 7.06 5.97 17.59
CA THR A 87 7.01 7.19 16.77
C THR A 87 5.62 7.40 16.20
N VAL A 88 4.97 6.35 15.70
CA VAL A 88 3.57 6.40 15.28
C VAL A 88 2.67 6.81 16.43
N SER A 89 2.84 6.19 17.60
CA SER A 89 1.99 6.47 18.77
C SER A 89 2.12 7.92 19.25
N ARG A 90 3.34 8.46 19.27
CA ARG A 90 3.61 9.87 19.57
C ARG A 90 2.94 10.79 18.55
N LEU A 91 3.20 10.60 17.26
CA LEU A 91 2.66 11.46 16.19
C LEU A 91 1.12 11.45 16.13
N LEU A 92 0.49 10.30 16.39
CA LEU A 92 -0.98 10.23 16.45
C LEU A 92 -1.55 10.91 17.68
N SER A 93 -0.79 11.01 18.77
CA SER A 93 -1.21 11.75 19.97
C SER A 93 -1.10 13.26 19.76
N GLU A 94 -0.17 13.71 18.91
CA GLU A 94 -0.03 15.12 18.48
C GLU A 94 -1.10 15.56 17.47
N LEU A 95 -1.78 14.62 16.80
CA LEU A 95 -2.85 14.87 15.84
C LEU A 95 -4.26 14.92 16.47
N LYS A 96 -4.37 14.60 17.77
CA LYS A 96 -5.62 14.66 18.52
C LYS A 96 -6.01 16.08 18.88
#